data_AF-A0A932LDJ5-F1
#
_entry.id   AF-A0A932LDJ5-F1
#
_cell.length_a   1.000
_cell.length_b   1.000
_cell.length_c   1.000
_cell.angle_alpha   90.00
_cell.angle_beta   90.00
_cell.angle_gamma   90.00
#
_symmetry.space_group_name_H-M   'P 1'
#
loop_
_entity.id
_entity.type
_entity.pdbx_description
1 polymer ?
#
loop_
_entity_poly.entity_id
_entity_poly.type
_entity_poly.pdbx_seq_one_letter_code
_entity_poly.pdbx_strand_id
1 'polypeptide(L)'
;MAAIVFRLHSAFAVGLVLSVTSALQSTPQKGDPFKITVVDEQTGRGVPLVELRTTNESRYYTDSGGIVAFYEPGLMGQEVFFHVKSHGYEFPKDGFGYRGKKLVVTRGGSAELRIKRINVAERLYRVTGEGIYRDSMLVGHPVPIEQPLFNGQVMGQDSVHARPYRGKLFWIWGDTNRPSYPLGNFGVSGATSDLPEPRGRGLDPRVGVNLKYFVGESGFSRPMIPSEAIPGPGPKWLSGLMAIRDEDSNERLIAKYVRMKSLGETLERGLVLFNDKTESFERLVQFDLDAPLYLDGHPFRANVDGAEYLYFGYSPPYGVRVRANLTHLTNPAAYEGFTCLAAGARFDKAATRLDRGPDGRLAYAWKPDTLPLSYDQQEELIKAGRMKREEAWLKMEDVETGKPIKPHAGSVRWNNYRKRWVMIVEESFGSSNLGEVWYAEADTPLGPWVYARKIVTHDKYSFYNPVHHAFFDQDDGRFIYFEGTYSDLFSGSPEKTPRYDYNQIMYRLDLGDPRLALPAPVYEVRTPDPGGATRLLSREQLDSQAAWETVTRVESTASVVSLYEYRDRRDRNSGRRLYSTDANISDQTLIRTADPLCRVWRNPMTYRLLDTKARPVPVLPNETAR
;
A
#
# COMPACT_ATOMS: atom_id res chain seq x y z
N MET A 1 31.49 -68.40 -68.44
CA MET A 1 30.51 -67.44 -67.87
C MET A 1 31.21 -66.73 -66.72
N ALA A 2 31.39 -65.41 -66.88
CA ALA A 2 32.40 -64.53 -66.27
C ALA A 2 32.18 -64.30 -64.75
N ALA A 3 33.17 -64.50 -63.87
CA ALA A 3 34.39 -63.72 -63.56
C ALA A 3 34.10 -62.64 -62.48
N ILE A 4 34.57 -62.76 -61.22
CA ILE A 4 35.94 -62.64 -60.67
C ILE A 4 36.34 -61.17 -60.36
N VAL A 5 36.35 -60.86 -59.04
CA VAL A 5 37.47 -60.27 -58.24
C VAL A 5 37.84 -58.76 -58.34
N PHE A 6 38.00 -58.07 -57.18
CA PHE A 6 39.25 -57.55 -56.51
C PHE A 6 38.99 -56.32 -55.59
N ARG A 7 39.80 -56.24 -54.52
CA ARG A 7 39.95 -55.16 -53.51
C ARG A 7 40.66 -53.90 -54.06
N LEU A 8 40.39 -52.70 -53.50
CA LEU A 8 41.36 -51.57 -53.32
C LEU A 8 40.82 -50.56 -52.30
N HIS A 9 41.47 -50.33 -51.14
CA HIS A 9 42.42 -49.25 -50.79
C HIS A 9 41.90 -47.82 -50.99
N SER A 10 41.78 -47.07 -49.88
CA SER A 10 41.41 -45.65 -49.85
C SER A 10 42.60 -44.78 -49.41
N ALA A 11 42.92 -43.75 -50.18
CA ALA A 11 43.90 -42.72 -49.88
C ALA A 11 43.32 -41.32 -50.12
N PHE A 12 43.56 -40.43 -49.15
CA PHE A 12 43.68 -38.96 -49.17
C PHE A 12 42.66 -38.06 -49.90
N ALA A 13 42.10 -37.09 -49.16
CA ALA A 13 42.11 -35.66 -49.55
C ALA A 13 41.78 -34.75 -48.35
N VAL A 14 42.67 -33.79 -48.09
CA VAL A 14 42.54 -32.69 -47.13
C VAL A 14 41.61 -31.62 -47.72
N GLY A 15 40.54 -31.26 -46.99
CA GLY A 15 39.58 -30.22 -47.38
C GLY A 15 39.72 -28.96 -46.52
N LEU A 16 39.99 -27.85 -47.19
CA LEU A 16 40.06 -26.47 -46.68
C LEU A 16 38.69 -26.02 -46.12
N VAL A 17 38.61 -25.65 -44.84
CA VAL A 17 37.40 -25.10 -44.22
C VAL A 17 37.45 -23.57 -44.28
N LEU A 18 36.68 -23.00 -45.21
CA LEU A 18 36.36 -21.56 -45.25
C LEU A 18 35.34 -21.24 -44.16
N SER A 19 35.79 -20.52 -43.13
CA SER A 19 34.94 -20.01 -42.05
C SER A 19 34.20 -18.76 -42.53
N VAL A 20 32.94 -18.91 -42.92
CA VAL A 20 32.04 -17.78 -43.20
C VAL A 20 31.55 -17.25 -41.85
N THR A 21 32.14 -16.15 -41.38
CA THR A 21 31.59 -15.34 -40.30
C THR A 21 30.35 -14.62 -40.81
N SER A 22 29.18 -15.22 -40.64
CA SER A 22 27.90 -14.55 -40.82
C SER A 22 27.73 -13.53 -39.71
N ALA A 23 28.10 -12.27 -39.97
CA ALA A 23 27.64 -11.15 -39.18
C ALA A 23 26.10 -11.12 -39.29
N LEU A 24 25.42 -11.44 -38.20
CA LEU A 24 23.99 -11.17 -38.03
C LEU A 24 23.79 -9.65 -38.09
N GLN A 25 23.65 -9.10 -39.29
CA GLN A 25 23.06 -7.78 -39.48
C GLN A 25 21.59 -7.92 -39.08
N SER A 26 21.25 -7.42 -37.90
CA SER A 26 19.87 -7.18 -37.51
C SER A 26 19.25 -6.25 -38.55
N THR A 27 18.36 -6.77 -39.39
CA THR A 27 17.56 -5.95 -40.30
C THR A 27 16.75 -4.97 -39.43
N PRO A 28 16.91 -3.65 -39.60
CA PRO A 28 16.18 -2.68 -38.80
C PRO A 28 14.68 -2.88 -39.03
N GLN A 29 13.92 -3.04 -37.95
CA GLN A 29 12.49 -3.28 -38.02
C GLN A 29 11.80 -1.96 -38.37
N LYS A 30 10.88 -1.98 -39.33
CA LYS A 30 10.19 -0.78 -39.87
C LYS A 30 9.70 0.14 -38.73
N GLY A 31 10.45 1.22 -38.47
CA GLY A 31 10.17 2.15 -37.37
C GLY A 31 11.38 2.55 -36.52
N ASP A 32 12.34 1.66 -36.23
CA ASP A 32 13.50 1.89 -35.33
C ASP A 32 13.33 3.04 -34.30
N PRO A 33 12.45 2.87 -33.30
CA PRO A 33 12.21 3.90 -32.29
C PRO A 33 13.50 4.28 -31.54
N PHE A 34 13.63 5.56 -31.18
CA PHE A 34 14.63 6.02 -30.23
C PHE A 34 14.19 5.65 -28.82
N LYS A 35 15.00 4.87 -28.11
CA LYS A 35 14.67 4.42 -26.75
C LYS A 35 15.01 5.49 -25.72
N ILE A 36 14.01 6.04 -25.04
CA ILE A 36 14.22 6.89 -23.86
C ILE A 36 13.94 6.04 -22.62
N THR A 37 14.95 5.87 -21.77
CA THR A 37 14.81 5.18 -20.49
C THR A 37 14.85 6.20 -19.37
N VAL A 38 13.83 6.22 -18.52
CA VAL A 38 13.80 7.04 -17.30
C VAL A 38 14.00 6.13 -16.10
N VAL A 39 15.04 6.43 -15.30
CA VAL A 39 15.40 5.63 -14.14
C VAL A 39 15.40 6.44 -12.84
N ASP A 40 15.10 5.76 -11.75
CA ASP A 40 15.26 6.28 -10.40
C ASP A 40 16.75 6.44 -10.11
N GLU A 41 17.16 7.66 -9.74
CA GLU A 41 18.54 7.97 -9.40
C GLU A 41 19.10 7.10 -8.27
N GLN A 42 18.26 6.67 -7.32
CA GLN A 42 18.69 5.91 -6.14
C GLN A 42 18.87 4.42 -6.43
N THR A 43 18.00 3.83 -7.25
CA THR A 43 17.94 2.36 -7.43
C THR A 43 18.33 1.91 -8.84
N GLY A 44 18.41 2.82 -9.81
CA GLY A 44 18.62 2.52 -11.22
C GLY A 44 17.42 1.83 -11.88
N ARG A 45 16.31 1.64 -11.16
CA ARG A 45 15.10 1.01 -11.69
C ARG A 45 14.42 1.93 -12.69
N GLY A 46 13.91 1.38 -13.80
CA GLY A 46 12.98 2.09 -14.66
C GLY A 46 11.77 2.61 -13.89
N VAL A 47 11.39 3.87 -14.11
CA VAL A 47 10.27 4.51 -13.40
C VAL A 47 9.04 4.54 -14.32
N PRO A 48 7.96 3.81 -14.00
CA PRO A 48 6.71 3.91 -14.75
C PRO A 48 6.06 5.28 -14.58
N LEU A 49 5.13 5.62 -15.48
CA LEU A 49 4.26 6.79 -15.33
C LEU A 49 5.05 8.11 -15.27
N VAL A 50 6.10 8.23 -16.08
CA VAL A 50 6.79 9.50 -16.32
C VAL A 50 6.29 10.07 -17.63
N GLU A 51 5.74 11.29 -17.58
CA GLU A 51 5.38 12.05 -18.77
C GLU A 51 6.65 12.66 -19.39
N LEU A 52 6.83 12.40 -20.68
CA LEU A 52 7.75 13.09 -21.57
C LEU A 52 6.91 13.90 -22.57
N ARG A 53 7.00 15.22 -22.49
CA ARG A 53 6.21 16.14 -23.32
C ARG A 53 7.10 17.01 -24.19
N THR A 54 6.89 17.02 -25.49
CA THR A 54 7.62 17.85 -26.45
C THR A 54 7.09 19.29 -26.46
N THR A 55 7.80 20.20 -27.12
CA THR A 55 7.42 21.64 -27.20
C THR A 55 6.19 21.91 -28.05
N ASN A 56 5.73 20.95 -28.85
CA ASN A 56 4.45 20.96 -29.57
C ASN A 56 3.36 20.15 -28.86
N GLU A 57 3.51 19.90 -27.54
CA GLU A 57 2.53 19.25 -26.66
C GLU A 57 2.24 17.77 -26.96
N SER A 58 3.05 17.08 -27.78
CA SER A 58 2.97 15.62 -27.88
C SER A 58 3.45 14.98 -26.58
N ARG A 59 2.66 14.05 -26.04
CA ARG A 59 2.90 13.42 -24.74
C ARG A 59 3.13 11.93 -24.87
N TYR A 60 4.16 11.46 -24.19
CA TYR A 60 4.54 10.07 -24.07
C TYR A 60 4.67 9.71 -22.61
N TYR A 61 4.37 8.47 -22.25
CA TYR A 61 4.42 8.00 -20.87
C TYR A 61 5.25 6.74 -20.81
N THR A 62 6.19 6.69 -19.86
CA THR A 62 6.99 5.48 -19.67
C THR A 62 6.09 4.30 -19.27
N ASP A 63 6.37 3.13 -19.83
CA ASP A 63 5.75 1.87 -19.41
C ASP A 63 6.35 1.34 -18.09
N SER A 64 6.01 0.12 -17.67
CA SER A 64 6.51 -0.48 -16.41
C SER A 64 8.03 -0.71 -16.37
N GLY A 65 8.68 -0.70 -17.53
CA GLY A 65 10.14 -0.74 -17.67
C GLY A 65 10.80 0.64 -17.57
N GLY A 66 10.02 1.72 -17.42
CA GLY A 66 10.54 3.08 -17.46
C GLY A 66 10.89 3.54 -18.87
N ILE A 67 10.31 2.93 -19.91
CA ILE A 67 10.73 3.16 -21.30
C ILE A 67 9.65 3.88 -22.09
N VAL A 68 10.08 4.82 -22.92
CA VAL A 68 9.33 5.35 -24.07
C VAL A 68 10.02 4.91 -25.36
N ALA A 69 9.26 4.30 -26.25
CA ALA A 69 9.68 3.97 -27.61
C ALA A 69 9.35 5.17 -28.52
N PHE A 70 10.22 6.18 -28.55
CA PHE A 70 9.95 7.42 -29.25
C PHE A 70 10.13 7.25 -30.76
N TYR A 71 9.06 7.48 -31.52
CA TYR A 71 9.11 7.57 -32.96
C TYR A 71 8.14 8.63 -33.46
N GLU A 72 8.69 9.74 -33.96
CA GLU A 72 7.92 10.81 -34.59
C GLU A 72 8.58 11.15 -35.93
N PRO A 73 7.99 10.74 -37.08
CA PRO A 73 8.58 10.91 -38.40
C PRO A 73 9.14 12.31 -38.69
N GLY A 74 8.47 13.36 -38.21
CA GLY A 74 8.91 14.75 -38.42
C GLY A 74 10.08 15.20 -37.54
N LEU A 75 10.41 14.44 -36.48
CA LEU A 75 11.42 14.82 -35.48
C LEU A 75 12.63 13.88 -35.47
N MET A 76 12.60 12.74 -36.14
CA MET A 76 13.76 11.84 -36.20
C MET A 76 14.97 12.55 -36.84
N GLY A 77 16.14 12.41 -36.21
CA GLY A 77 17.38 13.07 -36.60
C GLY A 77 17.55 14.51 -36.08
N GLN A 78 16.58 15.03 -35.33
CA GLN A 78 16.62 16.38 -34.75
C GLN A 78 17.08 16.38 -33.29
N GLU A 79 17.38 17.57 -32.78
CA GLU A 79 17.40 17.82 -31.34
C GLU A 79 15.98 18.10 -30.85
N VAL A 80 15.48 17.28 -29.93
CA VAL A 80 14.12 17.41 -29.39
C VAL A 80 14.19 17.64 -27.89
N PHE A 81 13.51 18.68 -27.42
CA PHE A 81 13.38 18.95 -25.99
C PHE A 81 12.18 18.20 -25.41
N PHE A 82 12.40 17.50 -24.31
CA PHE A 82 11.36 16.81 -23.55
C PHE A 82 11.24 17.43 -22.16
N HIS A 83 10.08 17.99 -21.85
CA HIS A 83 9.67 18.25 -20.48
C HIS A 83 9.49 16.92 -19.75
N VAL A 84 9.94 16.85 -18.49
CA VAL A 84 9.86 15.63 -17.67
C VAL A 84 9.00 15.92 -16.45
N LYS A 85 7.87 15.22 -16.32
CA LYS A 85 6.96 15.32 -15.17
C LYS A 85 6.61 13.94 -14.65
N SER A 86 6.59 13.76 -13.33
CA SER A 86 6.11 12.52 -12.72
C SER A 86 5.64 12.73 -11.28
N HIS A 87 4.64 11.95 -10.88
CA HIS A 87 4.15 11.90 -9.50
C HIS A 87 5.22 11.36 -8.56
N GLY A 88 5.59 12.13 -7.54
CA GLY A 88 6.52 11.67 -6.50
C GLY A 88 8.00 11.62 -6.91
N TYR A 89 8.36 12.16 -8.07
CA TYR A 89 9.73 12.28 -8.55
C TYR A 89 10.01 13.69 -9.07
N GLU A 90 11.28 14.06 -9.11
CA GLU A 90 11.74 15.35 -9.56
C GLU A 90 12.86 15.23 -10.61
N PHE A 91 12.71 15.94 -11.73
CA PHE A 91 13.79 16.18 -12.68
C PHE A 91 14.38 17.58 -12.43
N PRO A 92 15.71 17.79 -12.47
CA PRO A 92 16.32 19.07 -12.14
C PRO A 92 15.79 20.23 -13.02
N LYS A 93 15.73 21.42 -12.44
CA LYS A 93 15.42 22.66 -13.16
C LYS A 93 16.65 23.17 -13.90
N ASP A 94 16.47 23.75 -15.07
CA ASP A 94 17.48 24.58 -15.73
C ASP A 94 17.53 26.01 -15.14
N GLY A 95 18.38 26.87 -15.73
CA GLY A 95 18.54 28.27 -15.30
C GLY A 95 17.29 29.15 -15.47
N PHE A 96 16.29 28.69 -16.22
CA PHE A 96 15.00 29.37 -16.43
C PHE A 96 13.86 28.71 -15.64
N GLY A 97 14.12 27.62 -14.93
CA GLY A 97 13.15 26.89 -14.11
C GLY A 97 12.43 25.76 -14.84
N TYR A 98 12.76 25.46 -16.11
CA TYR A 98 12.17 24.34 -16.84
C TYR A 98 12.75 23.01 -16.37
N ARG A 99 11.91 21.98 -16.30
CA ARG A 99 12.31 20.60 -16.00
C ARG A 99 12.26 19.79 -17.28
N GLY A 100 13.42 19.50 -17.87
CA GLY A 100 13.48 18.76 -19.12
C GLY A 100 14.89 18.62 -19.67
N LYS A 101 15.03 17.89 -20.77
CA LYS A 101 16.31 17.67 -21.44
C LYS A 101 16.15 17.62 -22.95
N LYS A 102 17.12 18.22 -23.65
CA LYS A 102 17.29 18.10 -25.09
C LYS A 102 18.00 16.79 -25.43
N LEU A 103 17.43 16.00 -26.33
CA LEU A 103 17.95 14.73 -26.81
C LEU A 103 18.13 14.76 -28.33
N VAL A 104 19.22 14.17 -28.83
CA VAL A 104 19.42 13.96 -30.27
C VAL A 104 18.74 12.64 -30.64
N VAL A 105 17.57 12.71 -31.27
CA VAL A 105 16.69 11.54 -31.47
C VAL A 105 16.99 10.81 -32.79
N THR A 106 17.99 9.94 -32.79
CA THR A 106 18.35 9.15 -33.97
C THR A 106 17.53 7.84 -34.07
N ARG A 107 17.35 7.32 -35.29
CA ARG A 107 16.69 6.01 -35.47
C ARG A 107 17.51 4.92 -34.76
N GLY A 108 16.85 4.11 -33.92
CA GLY A 108 17.49 3.05 -33.12
C GLY A 108 18.44 3.54 -32.04
N GLY A 109 18.56 4.86 -31.83
CA GLY A 109 19.38 5.44 -30.78
C GLY A 109 18.77 5.26 -29.39
N SER A 110 19.47 5.73 -28.36
CA SER A 110 18.92 5.72 -27.00
C SER A 110 19.45 6.86 -26.13
N ALA A 111 18.70 7.19 -25.08
CA ALA A 111 19.12 8.07 -24.01
C ALA A 111 18.57 7.61 -22.65
N GLU A 112 19.30 7.93 -21.60
CA GLU A 112 18.89 7.73 -20.21
C GLU A 112 18.64 9.09 -19.53
N LEU A 113 17.52 9.18 -18.80
CA LEU A 113 17.15 10.28 -17.93
C LEU A 113 17.07 9.77 -16.49
N ARG A 114 17.79 10.42 -15.57
CA ARG A 114 17.72 10.09 -14.14
C ARG A 114 16.81 11.09 -13.43
N ILE A 115 15.91 10.59 -12.59
CA ILE A 115 15.00 11.40 -11.77
C ILE A 115 15.15 11.06 -10.29
N LYS A 116 15.06 12.08 -9.45
CA LYS A 116 15.16 11.94 -8.00
C LYS A 116 13.80 11.56 -7.42
N ARG A 117 13.72 10.41 -6.74
CA ARG A 117 12.52 10.02 -5.98
C ARG A 117 12.34 10.90 -4.75
N ILE A 118 11.18 11.51 -4.62
CA ILE A 118 10.77 12.31 -3.45
C ILE A 118 9.91 11.45 -2.51
N ASN A 119 9.04 10.61 -3.08
CA ASN A 119 8.26 9.63 -2.33
C ASN A 119 9.17 8.74 -1.46
N VAL A 120 8.59 8.22 -0.37
CA VAL A 120 9.28 7.20 0.43
C VAL A 120 9.13 5.84 -0.24
N ALA A 121 7.91 5.51 -0.69
CA ALA A 121 7.66 4.30 -1.43
C ALA A 121 8.20 4.38 -2.88
N GLU A 122 8.75 3.28 -3.36
CA GLU A 122 9.20 3.10 -4.73
C GLU A 122 8.04 2.62 -5.60
N ARG A 123 7.78 3.32 -6.72
CA ARG A 123 6.79 2.91 -7.71
C ARG A 123 7.38 1.81 -8.60
N LEU A 124 6.72 0.66 -8.71
CA LEU A 124 7.27 -0.51 -9.39
C LEU A 124 6.72 -0.66 -10.83
N TYR A 125 5.45 -1.03 -10.96
CA TYR A 125 4.83 -1.38 -12.23
C TYR A 125 3.30 -1.30 -12.13
N ARG A 126 2.64 -1.31 -13.30
CA ARG A 126 1.18 -1.50 -13.37
C ARG A 126 0.86 -2.99 -13.34
N VAL A 127 -0.14 -3.40 -12.55
CA VAL A 127 -0.54 -4.81 -12.39
C VAL A 127 -1.58 -5.21 -13.44
N THR A 128 -2.45 -4.28 -13.83
CA THR A 128 -3.59 -4.52 -14.74
C THR A 128 -3.48 -3.70 -16.04
N GLY A 129 -4.37 -3.99 -16.99
CA GLY A 129 -4.56 -3.18 -18.20
C GLY A 129 -3.65 -3.52 -19.37
N GLU A 130 -3.95 -2.94 -20.52
CA GLU A 130 -3.21 -3.12 -21.77
C GLU A 130 -1.87 -2.39 -21.75
N GLY A 131 -0.83 -3.00 -22.31
CA GLY A 131 0.44 -2.39 -22.60
C GLY A 131 1.31 -2.13 -21.36
N ILE A 132 1.38 -3.07 -20.43
CA ILE A 132 2.17 -2.94 -19.18
C ILE A 132 3.65 -2.69 -19.51
N TYR A 133 4.17 -3.39 -20.53
CA TYR A 133 5.54 -3.24 -21.04
C TYR A 133 5.58 -3.00 -22.56
N ARG A 134 4.60 -2.25 -23.09
CA ARG A 134 4.45 -2.03 -24.54
C ARG A 134 5.72 -1.44 -25.17
N ASP A 135 6.22 -0.36 -24.59
CA ASP A 135 7.31 0.40 -25.17
C ASP A 135 8.65 -0.33 -25.00
N SER A 136 8.80 -1.08 -23.92
CA SER A 136 9.87 -2.05 -23.69
C SER A 136 9.91 -3.08 -24.82
N MET A 137 8.77 -3.68 -25.17
CA MET A 137 8.69 -4.65 -26.27
C MET A 137 9.03 -4.04 -27.64
N LEU A 138 8.60 -2.81 -27.90
CA LEU A 138 8.87 -2.11 -29.17
C LEU A 138 10.36 -1.82 -29.40
N VAL A 139 11.15 -1.70 -28.34
CA VAL A 139 12.61 -1.48 -28.41
C VAL A 139 13.41 -2.75 -28.14
N GLY A 140 12.75 -3.92 -28.02
CA GLY A 140 13.39 -5.19 -27.71
C GLY A 140 13.98 -5.29 -26.30
N HIS A 141 13.47 -4.51 -25.34
CA HIS A 141 13.88 -4.59 -23.95
C HIS A 141 13.25 -5.81 -23.25
N PRO A 142 14.01 -6.58 -22.44
CA PRO A 142 13.47 -7.72 -21.71
C PRO A 142 12.33 -7.32 -20.77
N VAL A 143 11.32 -8.20 -20.66
CA VAL A 143 10.15 -7.98 -19.81
C VAL A 143 9.93 -9.20 -18.89
N PRO A 144 9.51 -9.01 -17.63
CA PRO A 144 9.50 -10.09 -16.65
C PRO A 144 8.23 -10.95 -16.65
N ILE A 145 7.14 -10.48 -17.28
CA ILE A 145 5.83 -11.15 -17.23
C ILE A 145 5.49 -11.87 -18.55
N GLU A 146 4.69 -12.93 -18.46
CA GLU A 146 4.30 -13.78 -19.60
C GLU A 146 3.38 -13.08 -20.60
N GLN A 147 2.51 -12.16 -20.13
CA GLN A 147 1.55 -11.42 -20.96
C GLN A 147 1.78 -9.91 -20.84
N PRO A 148 2.89 -9.37 -21.40
CA PRO A 148 3.32 -7.99 -21.20
C PRO A 148 2.50 -6.95 -21.97
N LEU A 149 1.85 -7.36 -23.06
CA LEU A 149 1.11 -6.48 -23.95
C LEU A 149 -0.39 -6.50 -23.66
N PHE A 150 -0.98 -7.68 -23.49
CA PHE A 150 -2.42 -7.76 -23.34
C PHE A 150 -2.87 -9.09 -22.71
N ASN A 151 -3.63 -9.02 -21.62
CA ASN A 151 -4.08 -10.20 -20.87
C ASN A 151 -5.56 -10.08 -20.50
N GLY A 152 -6.33 -11.17 -20.65
CA GLY A 152 -7.77 -11.21 -20.34
C GLY A 152 -8.64 -10.19 -21.08
N GLN A 153 -8.12 -9.63 -22.18
CA GLN A 153 -8.65 -8.45 -22.87
C GLN A 153 -9.00 -7.25 -21.96
N VAL A 154 -8.23 -7.02 -20.89
CA VAL A 154 -8.49 -5.97 -19.91
C VAL A 154 -7.81 -4.65 -20.32
N MET A 155 -8.58 -3.55 -20.36
CA MET A 155 -8.04 -2.20 -20.61
C MET A 155 -7.81 -1.39 -19.33
N GLY A 156 -8.57 -1.70 -18.27
CA GLY A 156 -8.51 -1.03 -16.97
C GLY A 156 -9.40 -1.75 -15.95
N GLN A 157 -9.06 -1.67 -14.67
CA GLN A 157 -9.80 -2.31 -13.58
C GLN A 157 -9.81 -1.43 -12.33
N ASP A 158 -10.98 -1.38 -11.71
CA ASP A 158 -11.23 -0.72 -10.43
C ASP A 158 -10.85 -1.58 -9.22
N SER A 159 -10.39 -0.92 -8.16
CA SER A 159 -10.18 -1.51 -6.83
C SER A 159 -9.21 -2.69 -6.84
N VAL A 160 -8.98 -3.33 -5.69
CA VAL A 160 -8.34 -4.65 -5.67
C VAL A 160 -8.62 -5.40 -4.38
N HIS A 161 -8.84 -6.70 -4.49
CA HIS A 161 -8.86 -7.63 -3.39
C HIS A 161 -8.04 -8.86 -3.75
N ALA A 162 -7.14 -9.29 -2.87
CA ALA A 162 -6.33 -10.48 -3.12
C ALA A 162 -6.14 -11.32 -1.86
N ARG A 163 -6.22 -12.65 -2.01
CA ARG A 163 -6.03 -13.61 -0.92
C ARG A 163 -5.32 -14.88 -1.39
N PRO A 164 -4.38 -15.42 -0.60
CA PRO A 164 -4.00 -16.81 -0.74
C PRO A 164 -5.23 -17.71 -0.55
N TYR A 165 -5.43 -18.64 -1.47
CA TYR A 165 -6.52 -19.60 -1.44
C TYR A 165 -6.09 -20.86 -2.22
N ARG A 166 -6.10 -22.02 -1.57
CA ARG A 166 -5.76 -23.32 -2.16
C ARG A 166 -4.42 -23.32 -2.93
N GLY A 167 -3.39 -22.75 -2.30
CA GLY A 167 -2.03 -22.73 -2.85
C GLY A 167 -1.78 -21.75 -3.99
N LYS A 168 -2.75 -20.88 -4.31
CA LYS A 168 -2.60 -19.79 -5.29
C LYS A 168 -2.94 -18.45 -4.66
N LEU A 169 -2.56 -17.37 -5.32
CA LEU A 169 -3.12 -16.04 -5.06
C LEU A 169 -4.36 -15.88 -5.92
N PHE A 170 -5.46 -15.51 -5.28
CA PHE A 170 -6.73 -15.22 -5.93
C PHE A 170 -6.94 -13.70 -5.91
N TRP A 171 -7.13 -13.11 -7.09
CA TRP A 171 -7.24 -11.68 -7.32
C TRP A 171 -8.63 -11.34 -7.81
N ILE A 172 -9.25 -10.32 -7.23
CA ILE A 172 -10.55 -9.79 -7.63
C ILE A 172 -10.46 -8.28 -7.80
N TRP A 173 -11.03 -7.79 -8.88
CA TRP A 173 -11.17 -6.37 -9.21
C TRP A 173 -12.63 -6.04 -9.48
N GLY A 174 -13.00 -4.77 -9.36
CA GLY A 174 -14.31 -4.23 -9.65
C GLY A 174 -14.58 -4.08 -11.15
N ASP A 175 -15.21 -2.96 -11.48
CA ASP A 175 -15.55 -2.55 -12.83
C ASP A 175 -14.33 -2.65 -13.76
N THR A 176 -14.49 -3.33 -14.89
CA THR A 176 -13.39 -3.71 -15.77
C THR A 176 -13.69 -3.31 -17.21
N ASN A 177 -12.83 -2.48 -17.79
CA ASN A 177 -12.95 -1.98 -19.17
C ASN A 177 -12.43 -2.99 -20.20
N ARG A 178 -13.00 -2.92 -21.42
CA ARG A 178 -12.66 -3.78 -22.55
C ARG A 178 -12.34 -2.96 -23.82
N PRO A 179 -11.67 -3.55 -24.83
CA PRO A 179 -11.37 -2.81 -26.06
C PRO A 179 -12.58 -2.60 -26.97
N SER A 180 -13.45 -3.61 -27.04
CA SER A 180 -14.46 -3.69 -28.10
C SER A 180 -15.68 -2.79 -27.88
N TYR A 181 -15.83 -2.18 -26.70
CA TYR A 181 -16.98 -1.35 -26.36
C TYR A 181 -16.68 -0.42 -25.16
N PRO A 182 -17.30 0.77 -25.06
CA PRO A 182 -17.09 1.70 -23.93
C PRO A 182 -17.54 1.19 -22.57
N LEU A 183 -18.41 0.19 -22.53
CA LEU A 183 -18.83 -0.52 -21.32
C LEU A 183 -18.17 -1.90 -21.27
N GLY A 184 -17.86 -2.37 -20.06
CA GLY A 184 -17.17 -3.62 -19.83
C GLY A 184 -17.90 -4.57 -18.87
N ASN A 185 -17.14 -5.19 -17.98
CA ASN A 185 -17.66 -6.09 -16.95
C ASN A 185 -17.94 -5.31 -15.66
N PHE A 186 -19.18 -5.40 -15.17
CA PHE A 186 -19.67 -4.76 -13.93
C PHE A 186 -20.13 -5.79 -12.89
N GLY A 187 -19.72 -7.05 -13.03
CA GLY A 187 -19.99 -8.15 -12.11
C GLY A 187 -18.74 -8.66 -11.43
N VAL A 188 -17.76 -7.77 -11.20
CA VAL A 188 -16.37 -8.00 -10.79
C VAL A 188 -15.57 -8.94 -11.71
N SER A 189 -14.27 -8.72 -11.83
CA SER A 189 -13.34 -9.56 -12.59
C SER A 189 -12.41 -10.31 -11.66
N GLY A 190 -11.87 -11.45 -12.11
CA GLY A 190 -10.94 -12.24 -11.31
C GLY A 190 -9.79 -12.86 -12.10
N ALA A 191 -8.72 -13.17 -11.39
CA ALA A 191 -7.58 -13.94 -11.88
C ALA A 191 -6.94 -14.76 -10.76
N THR A 192 -6.07 -15.70 -11.14
CA THR A 192 -5.15 -16.35 -10.22
C THR A 192 -3.70 -16.09 -10.61
N SER A 193 -2.79 -16.16 -9.64
CA SER A 193 -1.35 -16.28 -9.89
C SER A 193 -0.74 -17.28 -8.92
N ASP A 194 0.45 -17.77 -9.24
CA ASP A 194 1.22 -18.57 -8.29
C ASP A 194 1.75 -17.67 -7.16
N LEU A 195 1.89 -18.24 -5.95
CA LEU A 195 2.59 -17.59 -4.84
C LEU A 195 4.07 -17.40 -5.21
N PRO A 196 4.72 -16.29 -4.81
CA PRO A 196 6.16 -16.14 -4.96
C PRO A 196 6.94 -17.21 -4.19
N GLU A 197 8.20 -17.41 -4.57
CA GLU A 197 9.13 -18.22 -3.78
C GLU A 197 9.24 -17.72 -2.32
N PRO A 198 9.49 -18.62 -1.34
CA PRO A 198 9.61 -20.07 -1.47
C PRO A 198 8.25 -20.81 -1.44
N ARG A 199 7.14 -20.08 -1.39
CA ARG A 199 5.78 -20.66 -1.21
C ARG A 199 5.16 -21.18 -2.50
N GLY A 200 5.71 -20.81 -3.65
CA GLY A 200 5.28 -21.26 -4.97
C GLY A 200 6.33 -20.95 -6.03
N ARG A 201 5.90 -20.89 -7.29
CA ARG A 201 6.74 -20.62 -8.47
C ARG A 201 6.41 -19.30 -9.14
N GLY A 202 5.66 -18.43 -8.43
CA GLY A 202 5.34 -17.09 -8.88
C GLY A 202 6.58 -16.20 -8.92
N LEU A 203 6.48 -15.12 -9.70
CA LEU A 203 7.54 -14.12 -9.80
C LEU A 203 7.81 -13.44 -8.45
N ASP A 204 9.03 -12.92 -8.31
CA ASP A 204 9.35 -11.98 -7.25
C ASP A 204 8.44 -10.72 -7.38
N PRO A 205 7.74 -10.30 -6.32
CA PRO A 205 6.85 -9.14 -6.36
C PRO A 205 7.57 -7.82 -6.68
N ARG A 206 8.91 -7.78 -6.70
CA ARG A 206 9.68 -6.63 -7.20
C ARG A 206 9.58 -6.45 -8.71
N VAL A 207 9.30 -7.52 -9.46
CA VAL A 207 9.39 -7.51 -10.93
C VAL A 207 8.04 -7.70 -11.63
N GLY A 208 7.07 -8.39 -11.03
CA GLY A 208 5.77 -8.57 -11.67
C GLY A 208 4.88 -9.63 -11.04
N VAL A 209 3.70 -9.82 -11.63
CA VAL A 209 2.75 -10.88 -11.29
C VAL A 209 2.23 -11.50 -12.60
N ASN A 210 2.37 -12.81 -12.77
CA ASN A 210 1.78 -13.53 -13.92
C ASN A 210 0.32 -13.88 -13.60
N LEU A 211 -0.61 -13.06 -14.10
CA LEU A 211 -2.04 -13.23 -13.93
C LEU A 211 -2.62 -14.21 -14.94
N LYS A 212 -3.44 -15.16 -14.47
CA LYS A 212 -4.28 -16.06 -15.25
C LYS A 212 -5.73 -15.67 -15.02
N TYR A 213 -6.29 -14.86 -15.93
CA TYR A 213 -7.66 -14.36 -15.82
C TYR A 213 -8.70 -15.47 -16.02
N PHE A 214 -9.80 -15.37 -15.29
CA PHE A 214 -11.03 -16.08 -15.63
C PHE A 214 -11.69 -15.34 -16.81
N VAL A 215 -11.75 -16.00 -17.97
CA VAL A 215 -12.24 -15.42 -19.22
C VAL A 215 -13.49 -16.17 -19.71
N GLY A 216 -14.34 -15.47 -20.47
CA GLY A 216 -15.45 -16.08 -21.20
C GLY A 216 -15.03 -16.53 -22.60
N GLU A 217 -16.00 -17.00 -23.40
CA GLU A 217 -15.76 -17.50 -24.78
C GLU A 217 -15.08 -16.46 -25.70
N SER A 218 -15.36 -15.18 -25.48
CA SER A 218 -14.71 -14.09 -26.26
C SER A 218 -13.26 -13.82 -25.88
N GLY A 219 -12.73 -14.46 -24.83
CA GLY A 219 -11.41 -14.21 -24.26
C GLY A 219 -11.33 -12.99 -23.33
N PHE A 220 -12.41 -12.22 -23.18
CA PHE A 220 -12.51 -11.14 -22.19
C PHE A 220 -12.76 -11.68 -20.78
N SER A 221 -12.20 -11.00 -19.77
CA SER A 221 -12.43 -11.30 -18.35
C SER A 221 -13.93 -11.33 -18.05
N ARG A 222 -14.42 -12.50 -17.63
CA ARG A 222 -15.85 -12.72 -17.38
C ARG A 222 -16.25 -12.21 -15.99
N PRO A 223 -17.54 -11.89 -15.77
CA PRO A 223 -18.05 -11.63 -14.43
C PRO A 223 -17.80 -12.81 -13.50
N MET A 224 -17.27 -12.53 -12.30
CA MET A 224 -17.15 -13.53 -11.24
C MET A 224 -18.43 -13.64 -10.41
N ILE A 225 -19.28 -12.60 -10.39
CA ILE A 225 -20.65 -12.65 -9.84
C ILE A 225 -21.63 -12.60 -11.02
N PRO A 226 -21.97 -13.75 -11.63
CA PRO A 226 -22.81 -13.76 -12.81
C PRO A 226 -24.27 -13.38 -12.49
N SER A 227 -25.06 -13.06 -13.51
CA SER A 227 -26.43 -12.54 -13.35
C SER A 227 -27.40 -13.57 -12.78
N GLU A 228 -27.18 -14.84 -13.06
CA GLU A 228 -27.93 -15.97 -12.49
C GLU A 228 -27.67 -16.15 -10.99
N ALA A 229 -26.47 -15.84 -10.50
CA ALA A 229 -26.14 -15.93 -9.07
C ALA A 229 -26.80 -14.80 -8.26
N ILE A 230 -26.82 -13.58 -8.83
CA ILE A 230 -27.40 -12.38 -8.21
C ILE A 230 -28.11 -11.59 -9.32
N PRO A 231 -29.43 -11.82 -9.51
CA PRO A 231 -30.20 -11.16 -10.56
C PRO A 231 -30.58 -9.73 -10.20
N GLY A 232 -30.89 -8.94 -11.23
CA GLY A 232 -31.34 -7.55 -11.09
C GLY A 232 -30.38 -6.54 -11.74
N PRO A 233 -30.83 -5.30 -11.96
CA PRO A 233 -30.02 -4.26 -12.58
C PRO A 233 -28.97 -3.71 -11.62
N GLY A 234 -27.98 -3.04 -12.20
CA GLY A 234 -26.92 -2.34 -11.47
C GLY A 234 -25.60 -3.11 -11.42
N PRO A 235 -24.46 -2.41 -11.28
CA PRO A 235 -23.17 -3.06 -11.09
C PRO A 235 -23.15 -3.81 -9.76
N LYS A 236 -22.32 -4.84 -9.69
CA LYS A 236 -22.06 -5.64 -8.49
C LYS A 236 -20.62 -5.42 -8.09
N TRP A 237 -20.42 -4.99 -6.86
CA TRP A 237 -19.09 -4.78 -6.30
C TRP A 237 -18.83 -5.75 -5.17
N LEU A 238 -17.55 -6.05 -4.96
CA LEU A 238 -17.08 -6.98 -3.96
C LEU A 238 -16.14 -6.27 -3.01
N SER A 239 -16.20 -6.64 -1.73
CA SER A 239 -15.30 -6.17 -0.69
C SER A 239 -15.14 -7.25 0.38
N GLY A 240 -14.20 -7.10 1.31
CA GLY A 240 -14.11 -8.03 2.43
C GLY A 240 -13.63 -9.45 2.05
N LEU A 241 -12.94 -9.62 0.92
CA LEU A 241 -12.50 -10.95 0.46
C LEU A 241 -11.64 -11.65 1.52
N MET A 242 -12.03 -12.87 1.90
CA MET A 242 -11.32 -13.70 2.88
C MET A 242 -11.40 -15.18 2.51
N ALA A 243 -10.29 -15.89 2.71
CA ALA A 243 -10.34 -17.33 2.88
C ALA A 243 -10.67 -17.63 4.35
N ILE A 244 -11.61 -18.54 4.59
CA ILE A 244 -11.99 -19.08 5.91
C ILE A 244 -11.97 -20.60 5.87
N ARG A 245 -11.98 -21.26 7.04
CA ARG A 245 -12.14 -22.71 7.12
C ARG A 245 -13.58 -23.03 7.50
N ASP A 246 -14.17 -24.01 6.83
CA ASP A 246 -15.44 -24.60 7.28
C ASP A 246 -15.22 -25.65 8.36
N GLU A 247 -16.31 -26.28 8.82
CA GLU A 247 -16.31 -27.26 9.92
C GLU A 247 -15.45 -28.50 9.59
N ASP A 248 -15.34 -28.84 8.32
CA ASP A 248 -14.49 -29.92 7.79
C ASP A 248 -13.04 -29.46 7.52
N SER A 249 -12.68 -28.25 7.97
CA SER A 249 -11.37 -27.61 7.77
C SER A 249 -11.00 -27.29 6.32
N ASN A 250 -11.95 -27.35 5.38
CA ASN A 250 -11.71 -26.97 3.99
C ASN A 250 -11.61 -25.46 3.86
N GLU A 251 -10.69 -24.99 3.02
CA GLU A 251 -10.64 -23.57 2.67
C GLU A 251 -11.84 -23.18 1.80
N ARG A 252 -12.49 -22.08 2.19
CA ARG A 252 -13.62 -21.46 1.51
C ARG A 252 -13.34 -19.98 1.29
N LEU A 253 -13.51 -19.50 0.06
CA LEU A 253 -13.32 -18.10 -0.27
C LEU A 253 -14.66 -17.36 -0.23
N ILE A 254 -14.78 -16.37 0.65
CA ILE A 254 -16.00 -15.60 0.92
C ILE A 254 -15.73 -14.11 0.71
N ALA A 255 -16.76 -13.35 0.34
CA ALA A 255 -16.70 -11.90 0.30
C ALA A 255 -18.07 -11.26 0.55
N LYS A 256 -18.08 -9.98 0.89
CA LYS A 256 -19.28 -9.14 0.80
C LYS A 256 -19.50 -8.77 -0.66
N TYR A 257 -20.75 -8.87 -1.12
CA TYR A 257 -21.20 -8.22 -2.35
C TYR A 257 -22.18 -7.08 -2.05
N VAL A 258 -22.23 -6.12 -2.98
CA VAL A 258 -23.32 -5.14 -3.11
C VAL A 258 -23.79 -5.09 -4.55
N ARG A 259 -25.08 -4.81 -4.76
CA ARG A 259 -25.62 -4.41 -6.06
C ARG A 259 -26.05 -2.95 -5.94
N MET A 260 -25.58 -2.11 -6.84
CA MET A 260 -25.69 -0.65 -6.70
C MET A 260 -26.63 -0.05 -7.73
N LYS A 261 -27.30 1.05 -7.37
CA LYS A 261 -28.02 1.90 -8.34
C LYS A 261 -27.13 3.05 -8.83
N SER A 262 -26.29 3.57 -7.95
CA SER A 262 -25.33 4.65 -8.19
C SER A 262 -24.15 4.52 -7.22
N LEU A 263 -23.18 5.44 -7.28
CA LEU A 263 -22.02 5.44 -6.36
C LEU A 263 -22.42 5.46 -4.87
N GLY A 264 -23.57 6.04 -4.51
CA GLY A 264 -24.00 6.22 -3.12
C GLY A 264 -25.25 5.43 -2.71
N GLU A 265 -25.88 4.69 -3.61
CA GLU A 265 -27.16 4.03 -3.35
C GLU A 265 -27.08 2.52 -3.59
N THR A 266 -27.21 1.74 -2.50
CA THR A 266 -27.18 0.27 -2.52
C THR A 266 -28.59 -0.28 -2.71
N LEU A 267 -28.77 -1.17 -3.68
CA LEU A 267 -30.03 -1.89 -3.94
C LEU A 267 -30.13 -3.20 -3.15
N GLU A 268 -28.98 -3.84 -2.92
CA GLU A 268 -28.90 -5.15 -2.27
C GLU A 268 -27.48 -5.36 -1.73
N ARG A 269 -27.35 -6.10 -0.62
CA ARG A 269 -26.06 -6.52 -0.08
C ARG A 269 -26.14 -7.86 0.60
N GLY A 270 -24.99 -8.51 0.75
CA GLY A 270 -24.90 -9.78 1.44
C GLY A 270 -23.51 -10.38 1.33
N LEU A 271 -23.42 -11.70 1.53
CA LEU A 271 -22.19 -12.45 1.33
C LEU A 271 -22.33 -13.37 0.12
N VAL A 272 -21.23 -13.52 -0.61
CA VAL A 272 -21.05 -14.53 -1.65
C VAL A 272 -19.96 -15.51 -1.27
N LEU A 273 -20.10 -16.74 -1.75
CA LEU A 273 -19.14 -17.82 -1.57
C LEU A 273 -18.64 -18.27 -2.93
N PHE A 274 -17.33 -18.43 -3.08
CA PHE A 274 -16.74 -18.95 -4.31
C PHE A 274 -17.03 -20.45 -4.43
N ASN A 275 -17.54 -20.86 -5.58
CA ASN A 275 -17.75 -22.24 -5.95
C ASN A 275 -16.61 -22.68 -6.89
N ASP A 276 -15.75 -23.57 -6.42
CA ASP A 276 -14.58 -24.01 -7.18
C ASP A 276 -14.92 -24.83 -8.43
N LYS A 277 -16.14 -25.39 -8.52
CA LYS A 277 -16.58 -26.16 -9.70
C LYS A 277 -17.03 -25.25 -10.83
N THR A 278 -17.73 -24.17 -10.50
CA THR A 278 -18.24 -23.18 -11.48
C THR A 278 -17.28 -22.02 -11.68
N GLU A 279 -16.26 -21.91 -10.82
CA GLU A 279 -15.29 -20.81 -10.78
C GLU A 279 -15.99 -19.44 -10.72
N SER A 280 -17.04 -19.33 -9.92
CA SER A 280 -17.82 -18.11 -9.74
C SER A 280 -18.27 -17.94 -8.29
N PHE A 281 -18.68 -16.73 -7.95
CA PHE A 281 -19.26 -16.39 -6.66
C PHE A 281 -20.77 -16.55 -6.70
N GLU A 282 -21.30 -17.29 -5.73
CA GLU A 282 -22.72 -17.58 -5.56
C GLU A 282 -23.24 -16.93 -4.28
N ARG A 283 -24.51 -16.50 -4.26
CA ARG A 283 -25.11 -15.89 -3.07
C ARG A 283 -25.11 -16.89 -1.92
N LEU A 284 -24.50 -16.50 -0.80
CA LEU A 284 -24.54 -17.26 0.44
C LEU A 284 -25.68 -16.79 1.33
N VAL A 285 -25.78 -15.48 1.56
CA VAL A 285 -26.83 -14.85 2.36
C VAL A 285 -27.04 -13.42 1.90
N GLN A 286 -28.27 -12.94 1.93
CA GLN A 286 -28.61 -11.53 1.73
C GLN A 286 -28.89 -10.89 3.10
N PHE A 287 -28.35 -9.70 3.34
CA PHE A 287 -28.58 -8.95 4.57
C PHE A 287 -29.63 -7.86 4.36
N ASP A 288 -30.34 -7.53 5.44
CA ASP A 288 -31.17 -6.32 5.49
C ASP A 288 -30.29 -5.08 5.23
N LEU A 289 -30.82 -4.09 4.50
CA LEU A 289 -30.14 -2.81 4.24
C LEU A 289 -30.06 -1.92 5.50
N ASP A 290 -30.85 -2.22 6.53
CA ASP A 290 -30.81 -1.54 7.83
C ASP A 290 -29.86 -2.21 8.83
N ALA A 291 -29.32 -3.40 8.51
CA ALA A 291 -28.31 -4.06 9.34
C ALA A 291 -27.10 -3.12 9.56
N PRO A 292 -26.73 -2.79 10.81
CA PRO A 292 -25.74 -1.75 11.07
C PRO A 292 -24.30 -2.20 10.79
N LEU A 293 -24.03 -3.49 10.96
CA LEU A 293 -22.68 -4.06 10.94
C LEU A 293 -22.64 -5.21 9.94
N TYR A 294 -21.62 -5.19 9.09
CA TYR A 294 -21.38 -6.18 8.04
C TYR A 294 -19.91 -6.12 7.61
N LEU A 295 -19.43 -7.22 7.03
CA LEU A 295 -18.07 -7.33 6.50
C LEU A 295 -17.81 -6.28 5.42
N ASP A 296 -16.65 -5.62 5.41
CA ASP A 296 -16.29 -4.63 4.38
C ASP A 296 -14.76 -4.45 4.24
N GLY A 297 -14.32 -3.66 3.25
CA GLY A 297 -12.93 -3.21 3.11
C GLY A 297 -11.90 -4.35 2.96
N HIS A 298 -10.76 -4.24 3.65
CA HIS A 298 -9.63 -5.18 3.57
C HIS A 298 -9.35 -5.94 4.87
N PRO A 299 -10.24 -6.87 5.28
CA PRO A 299 -10.18 -7.59 6.56
C PRO A 299 -8.83 -8.23 6.88
N PHE A 300 -8.48 -8.34 8.16
CA PHE A 300 -7.40 -9.19 8.65
C PHE A 300 -7.86 -10.09 9.78
N ARG A 301 -7.09 -11.16 10.03
CA ARG A 301 -7.28 -12.09 11.14
C ARG A 301 -6.50 -11.62 12.37
N ALA A 302 -7.09 -11.75 13.55
CA ALA A 302 -6.41 -11.60 14.84
C ALA A 302 -6.93 -12.66 15.81
N ASN A 303 -6.07 -13.08 16.74
CA ASN A 303 -6.46 -13.95 17.84
C ASN A 303 -6.86 -13.09 19.05
N VAL A 304 -8.00 -13.42 19.67
CA VAL A 304 -8.51 -12.81 20.89
C VAL A 304 -8.88 -13.95 21.83
N ASP A 305 -8.12 -14.11 22.91
CA ASP A 305 -8.35 -15.13 23.96
C ASP A 305 -8.53 -16.56 23.40
N GLY A 306 -7.71 -16.93 22.42
CA GLY A 306 -7.75 -18.25 21.78
C GLY A 306 -8.77 -18.38 20.65
N ALA A 307 -9.62 -17.37 20.42
CA ALA A 307 -10.58 -17.35 19.31
C ALA A 307 -10.08 -16.49 18.14
N GLU A 308 -10.30 -16.96 16.91
CA GLU A 308 -9.96 -16.19 15.71
C GLU A 308 -11.09 -15.22 15.32
N TYR A 309 -10.73 -13.95 15.16
CA TYR A 309 -11.61 -12.88 14.73
C TYR A 309 -11.13 -12.29 13.40
N LEU A 310 -12.09 -11.81 12.60
CA LEU A 310 -11.84 -10.90 11.50
C LEU A 310 -12.08 -9.47 11.97
N TYR A 311 -11.14 -8.58 11.69
CA TYR A 311 -11.23 -7.14 11.91
C TYR A 311 -11.34 -6.43 10.55
N PHE A 312 -12.27 -5.50 10.43
CA PHE A 312 -12.57 -4.82 9.16
C PHE A 312 -13.29 -3.48 9.34
N GLY A 313 -13.41 -2.79 8.22
CA GLY A 313 -14.07 -1.51 8.04
C GLY A 313 -13.71 -0.98 6.65
N TYR A 314 -14.55 -0.13 6.07
CA TYR A 314 -14.21 0.52 4.81
C TYR A 314 -12.97 1.42 4.98
N SER A 315 -12.94 2.21 6.06
CA SER A 315 -11.83 3.09 6.43
C SER A 315 -11.13 2.59 7.71
N PRO A 316 -9.79 2.46 7.73
CA PRO A 316 -9.06 2.15 8.95
C PRO A 316 -8.90 3.39 9.86
N PRO A 317 -8.64 3.18 11.17
CA PRO A 317 -8.54 1.90 11.86
C PRO A 317 -9.85 1.11 11.91
N TYR A 318 -9.73 -0.22 11.86
CA TYR A 318 -10.87 -1.13 11.75
C TYR A 318 -11.56 -1.36 13.08
N GLY A 319 -12.73 -0.73 13.22
CA GLY A 319 -13.55 -0.77 14.43
C GLY A 319 -14.64 -1.83 14.41
N VAL A 320 -14.73 -2.72 13.41
CA VAL A 320 -15.73 -3.79 13.39
C VAL A 320 -15.02 -5.14 13.41
N ARG A 321 -15.58 -6.10 14.16
CA ARG A 321 -15.08 -7.48 14.18
C ARG A 321 -16.19 -8.53 14.23
N VAL A 322 -15.85 -9.75 13.83
CA VAL A 322 -16.69 -10.96 13.95
C VAL A 322 -15.81 -12.19 14.06
N ARG A 323 -16.29 -13.28 14.68
CA ARG A 323 -15.55 -14.56 14.70
C ARG A 323 -15.37 -15.10 13.27
N ALA A 324 -14.20 -15.64 12.99
CA ALA A 324 -13.76 -16.02 11.64
C ALA A 324 -14.32 -17.39 11.17
N ASN A 325 -15.65 -17.57 11.23
CA ASN A 325 -16.32 -18.77 10.74
C ASN A 325 -17.64 -18.43 10.05
N LEU A 326 -18.16 -19.35 9.24
CA LEU A 326 -19.37 -19.14 8.44
C LEU A 326 -20.59 -18.78 9.30
N THR A 327 -20.80 -19.48 10.40
CA THR A 327 -21.96 -19.28 11.30
C THR A 327 -22.05 -17.85 11.84
N HIS A 328 -20.93 -17.24 12.21
CA HIS A 328 -20.91 -15.88 12.71
C HIS A 328 -20.91 -14.85 11.57
N LEU A 329 -20.24 -15.15 10.45
CA LEU A 329 -20.20 -14.27 9.29
C LEU A 329 -21.59 -14.06 8.67
N THR A 330 -22.41 -15.10 8.59
CA THR A 330 -23.77 -15.03 8.02
C THR A 330 -24.82 -14.45 8.97
N ASN A 331 -24.44 -14.13 10.21
CA ASN A 331 -25.33 -13.56 11.22
C ASN A 331 -24.90 -12.12 11.59
N PRO A 332 -25.56 -11.07 11.05
CA PRO A 332 -25.24 -9.68 11.39
C PRO A 332 -25.27 -9.35 12.88
N ALA A 333 -26.04 -10.06 13.70
CA ALA A 333 -26.09 -9.85 15.15
C ALA A 333 -24.82 -10.32 15.89
N ALA A 334 -23.97 -11.13 15.24
CA ALA A 334 -22.70 -11.60 15.80
C ALA A 334 -21.54 -10.58 15.64
N TYR A 335 -21.80 -9.47 14.94
CA TYR A 335 -20.81 -8.44 14.66
C TYR A 335 -20.77 -7.44 15.82
N GLU A 336 -19.57 -6.97 16.15
CA GLU A 336 -19.35 -5.99 17.22
C GLU A 336 -18.65 -4.76 16.64
N GLY A 337 -19.11 -3.57 17.02
CA GLY A 337 -18.45 -2.29 16.73
C GLY A 337 -17.73 -1.74 17.97
N PHE A 338 -16.49 -1.28 17.79
CA PHE A 338 -15.71 -0.59 18.81
C PHE A 338 -16.09 0.88 18.86
N THR A 339 -16.76 1.30 19.92
CA THR A 339 -17.40 2.62 19.95
C THR A 339 -17.65 3.15 21.35
N CYS A 340 -17.67 4.47 21.48
CA CYS A 340 -18.08 5.19 22.69
C CYS A 340 -19.57 5.56 22.69
N LEU A 341 -20.36 5.08 21.74
CA LEU A 341 -21.81 5.22 21.76
C LEU A 341 -22.43 4.33 22.84
N ALA A 342 -23.55 4.75 23.44
CA ALA A 342 -24.37 3.84 24.24
C ALA A 342 -24.82 2.63 23.39
N ALA A 343 -24.92 1.44 24.00
CA ALA A 343 -25.29 0.22 23.27
C ALA A 343 -26.64 0.39 22.52
N GLY A 344 -26.67 -0.02 21.25
CA GLY A 344 -27.81 0.14 20.35
C GLY A 344 -28.06 1.57 19.86
N ALA A 345 -27.25 2.56 20.27
CA ALA A 345 -27.39 3.92 19.76
C ALA A 345 -26.89 4.04 18.31
N ARG A 346 -27.41 5.05 17.62
CA ARG A 346 -26.92 5.51 16.32
C ARG A 346 -26.39 6.93 16.49
N PHE A 347 -25.58 7.36 15.52
CA PHE A 347 -25.19 8.75 15.44
C PHE A 347 -26.43 9.62 15.18
N ASP A 348 -26.61 10.64 16.01
CA ASP A 348 -27.70 11.61 15.93
C ASP A 348 -27.16 13.01 16.28
N LYS A 349 -26.08 13.42 15.59
CA LYS A 349 -25.47 14.76 15.74
C LYS A 349 -25.23 15.11 17.21
N ALA A 350 -25.67 16.28 17.66
CA ALA A 350 -25.55 16.72 19.06
C ALA A 350 -26.38 15.90 20.06
N ALA A 351 -27.44 15.20 19.61
CA ALA A 351 -28.29 14.34 20.42
C ALA A 351 -27.73 12.90 20.55
N THR A 352 -26.61 12.61 19.89
CA THR A 352 -25.91 11.32 20.00
C THR A 352 -25.70 10.92 21.47
N ARG A 353 -26.18 9.71 21.81
CA ARG A 353 -26.02 9.13 23.14
C ARG A 353 -24.63 8.52 23.28
N LEU A 354 -23.76 9.23 23.99
CA LEU A 354 -22.40 8.79 24.32
C LEU A 354 -22.39 8.05 25.65
N ASP A 355 -21.63 6.97 25.69
CA ASP A 355 -21.36 6.18 26.89
C ASP A 355 -20.16 6.80 27.63
N ARG A 356 -20.35 7.08 28.93
CA ARG A 356 -19.33 7.69 29.78
C ARG A 356 -19.18 6.86 31.04
N GLY A 357 -17.93 6.60 31.42
CA GLY A 357 -17.59 5.93 32.67
C GLY A 357 -17.91 6.78 33.90
N PRO A 358 -17.78 6.21 35.11
CA PRO A 358 -18.01 6.93 36.38
C PRO A 358 -17.10 8.16 36.58
N ASP A 359 -15.94 8.19 35.91
CA ASP A 359 -15.00 9.31 35.89
C ASP A 359 -15.35 10.40 34.86
N GLY A 360 -16.48 10.23 34.16
CA GLY A 360 -16.97 11.15 33.12
C GLY A 360 -16.29 11.00 31.76
N ARG A 361 -15.32 10.09 31.58
CA ARG A 361 -14.62 9.88 30.30
C ARG A 361 -15.42 9.01 29.36
N LEU A 362 -15.21 9.15 28.05
CA LEU A 362 -15.84 8.29 27.05
C LEU A 362 -15.42 6.82 27.23
N ALA A 363 -16.41 5.93 27.30
CA ALA A 363 -16.21 4.49 27.48
C ALA A 363 -16.28 3.77 26.12
N TYR A 364 -15.11 3.51 25.55
CA TYR A 364 -14.99 2.70 24.33
C TYR A 364 -15.01 1.22 24.66
N ALA A 365 -15.88 0.46 24.00
CA ALA A 365 -15.93 -0.99 24.09
C ALA A 365 -16.48 -1.60 22.81
N TRP A 366 -16.30 -2.92 22.65
CA TRP A 366 -16.98 -3.71 21.64
C TRP A 366 -18.45 -3.86 22.00
N LYS A 367 -19.34 -3.41 21.11
CA LYS A 367 -20.79 -3.39 21.33
C LYS A 367 -21.50 -4.03 20.13
N PRO A 368 -22.40 -5.00 20.34
CA PRO A 368 -23.26 -5.49 19.27
C PRO A 368 -24.22 -4.38 18.82
N ASP A 369 -24.74 -4.47 17.60
CA ASP A 369 -25.76 -3.56 17.08
C ASP A 369 -25.39 -2.07 17.22
N THR A 370 -24.11 -1.72 17.22
CA THR A 370 -23.66 -0.33 17.45
C THR A 370 -22.47 -0.01 16.55
N LEU A 371 -22.58 1.01 15.69
CA LEU A 371 -21.50 1.35 14.76
C LEU A 371 -20.35 2.11 15.47
N PRO A 372 -19.10 1.89 15.04
CA PRO A 372 -18.02 2.84 15.27
C PRO A 372 -18.37 4.21 14.69
N LEU A 373 -17.91 5.28 15.35
CA LEU A 373 -18.03 6.62 14.81
C LEU A 373 -17.07 6.82 13.63
N SER A 374 -17.54 7.44 12.56
CA SER A 374 -16.66 7.88 11.47
C SER A 374 -15.85 9.12 11.90
N TYR A 375 -14.80 9.45 11.12
CA TYR A 375 -14.00 10.66 11.34
C TYR A 375 -14.89 11.91 11.38
N ASP A 376 -15.77 12.07 10.38
CA ASP A 376 -16.66 13.23 10.28
C ASP A 376 -17.66 13.30 11.43
N GLN A 377 -18.18 12.16 11.89
CA GLN A 377 -19.09 12.11 13.04
C GLN A 377 -18.37 12.51 14.34
N GLN A 378 -17.13 12.09 14.55
CA GLN A 378 -16.34 12.57 15.69
C GLN A 378 -16.06 14.08 15.59
N GLU A 379 -15.70 14.58 14.41
CA GLU A 379 -15.49 16.02 14.20
C GLU A 379 -16.76 16.83 14.50
N GLU A 380 -17.93 16.33 14.12
CA GLU A 380 -19.20 16.97 14.43
C GLU A 380 -19.49 16.99 15.93
N LEU A 381 -19.24 15.88 16.64
CA LEU A 381 -19.39 15.81 18.11
C LEU A 381 -18.40 16.72 18.85
N ILE A 382 -17.17 16.86 18.33
CA ILE A 382 -16.17 17.78 18.86
C ILE A 382 -16.63 19.23 18.68
N LYS A 383 -17.08 19.60 17.48
CA LYS A 383 -17.62 20.95 17.21
C LYS A 383 -18.85 21.26 18.05
N ALA A 384 -19.68 20.25 18.35
CA ALA A 384 -20.84 20.39 19.21
C ALA A 384 -20.50 20.39 20.72
N GLY A 385 -19.23 20.27 21.11
CA GLY A 385 -18.80 20.22 22.51
C GLY A 385 -19.21 18.95 23.26
N ARG A 386 -19.62 17.90 22.54
CA ARG A 386 -20.08 16.62 23.12
C ARG A 386 -18.94 15.62 23.35
N MET A 387 -17.84 15.79 22.63
CA MET A 387 -16.61 15.00 22.69
C MET A 387 -15.42 15.95 22.72
N LYS A 388 -14.40 15.67 23.54
CA LYS A 388 -13.14 16.43 23.47
C LYS A 388 -12.20 15.82 22.43
N ARG A 389 -11.31 16.61 21.83
CA ARG A 389 -10.35 16.14 20.81
C ARG A 389 -9.48 14.99 21.33
N GLU A 390 -9.04 15.07 22.57
CA GLU A 390 -8.22 14.07 23.24
C GLU A 390 -8.98 12.75 23.53
N GLU A 391 -10.32 12.80 23.62
CA GLU A 391 -11.18 11.64 23.78
C GLU A 391 -11.46 10.90 22.47
N ALA A 392 -11.21 11.55 21.31
CA ALA A 392 -11.47 10.96 20.01
C ALA A 392 -10.54 9.78 19.69
N TRP A 393 -11.10 8.75 19.07
CA TRP A 393 -10.36 7.54 18.67
C TRP A 393 -9.59 7.77 17.37
N LEU A 394 -10.26 8.32 16.35
CA LEU A 394 -9.64 8.68 15.06
C LEU A 394 -8.95 10.05 15.17
N LYS A 395 -7.62 10.07 15.33
CA LYS A 395 -6.82 11.30 15.53
C LYS A 395 -5.45 11.23 14.87
N MET A 396 -5.41 10.72 13.65
CA MET A 396 -4.16 10.64 12.88
C MET A 396 -3.68 12.02 12.48
N GLU A 397 -2.37 12.23 12.57
CA GLU A 397 -1.67 13.47 12.27
C GLU A 397 -0.40 13.19 11.46
N ASP A 398 -0.08 14.10 10.57
CA ASP A 398 1.20 14.12 9.88
C ASP A 398 2.34 14.38 10.87
N VAL A 399 3.29 13.45 10.95
CA VAL A 399 4.45 13.57 11.84
C VAL A 399 5.31 14.80 11.54
N GLU A 400 5.34 15.26 10.28
CA GLU A 400 6.11 16.44 9.86
C GLU A 400 5.38 17.72 10.26
N THR A 401 4.14 17.89 9.82
CA THR A 401 3.43 19.17 9.94
C THR A 401 2.53 19.28 11.17
N GLY A 402 2.19 18.17 11.81
CA GLY A 402 1.18 18.10 12.88
C GLY A 402 -0.25 18.35 12.40
N LYS A 403 -0.50 18.38 11.10
CA LYS A 403 -1.85 18.56 10.55
C LYS A 403 -2.65 17.27 10.70
N PRO A 404 -3.95 17.35 11.05
CA PRO A 404 -4.84 16.18 11.04
C PRO A 404 -4.92 15.57 9.65
N ILE A 405 -4.97 14.24 9.60
CA ILE A 405 -5.19 13.45 8.40
C ILE A 405 -6.61 12.90 8.48
N LYS A 406 -7.41 13.07 7.43
CA LYS A 406 -8.72 12.41 7.30
C LYS A 406 -8.53 11.08 6.55
N PRO A 407 -8.43 9.93 7.26
CA PRO A 407 -8.28 8.64 6.61
C PRO A 407 -9.53 8.31 5.78
N HIS A 408 -9.31 7.69 4.63
CA HIS A 408 -10.36 7.10 3.79
C HIS A 408 -10.12 5.60 3.67
N ALA A 409 -10.05 4.98 2.49
CA ALA A 409 -9.82 3.55 2.38
C ALA A 409 -8.34 3.19 2.62
N GLY A 410 -8.11 1.97 3.07
CA GLY A 410 -6.77 1.50 3.42
C GLY A 410 -6.79 0.12 4.03
N SER A 411 -5.63 -0.33 4.50
CA SER A 411 -5.43 -1.65 5.07
C SER A 411 -4.58 -1.61 6.33
N VAL A 412 -4.83 -2.56 7.23
CA VAL A 412 -4.08 -2.77 8.48
C VAL A 412 -3.59 -4.21 8.53
N ARG A 413 -2.32 -4.42 8.87
CA ARG A 413 -1.68 -5.74 8.99
C ARG A 413 -0.69 -5.76 10.13
N TRP A 414 -0.53 -6.91 10.77
CA TRP A 414 0.63 -7.13 11.62
C TRP A 414 1.88 -7.21 10.75
N ASN A 415 2.97 -6.57 11.19
CA ASN A 415 4.26 -6.60 10.52
C ASN A 415 5.33 -7.20 11.45
N ASN A 416 6.01 -8.24 10.98
CA ASN A 416 7.00 -8.95 11.79
C ASN A 416 8.29 -8.15 12.00
N TYR A 417 8.74 -7.36 11.03
CA TYR A 417 9.97 -6.57 11.14
C TYR A 417 9.82 -5.45 12.18
N ARG A 418 8.72 -4.71 12.12
CA ARG A 418 8.37 -3.67 13.09
C ARG A 418 7.89 -4.21 14.42
N LYS A 419 7.47 -5.49 14.44
CA LYS A 419 6.70 -6.11 15.52
C LYS A 419 5.50 -5.24 15.90
N ARG A 420 4.83 -4.60 14.95
CA ARG A 420 3.73 -3.65 15.18
C ARG A 420 2.63 -3.88 14.16
N TRP A 421 1.43 -3.40 14.45
CA TRP A 421 0.41 -3.22 13.42
C TRP A 421 0.82 -2.03 12.55
N VAL A 422 0.80 -2.21 11.24
CA VAL A 422 1.08 -1.17 10.25
C VAL A 422 -0.19 -0.85 9.47
N MET A 423 -0.34 0.41 9.10
CA MET A 423 -1.44 0.90 8.30
C MET A 423 -0.90 1.54 7.02
N ILE A 424 -1.52 1.18 5.89
CA ILE A 424 -1.42 1.92 4.62
C ILE A 424 -2.80 2.50 4.35
N VAL A 425 -2.92 3.82 4.28
CA VAL A 425 -4.21 4.51 4.17
C VAL A 425 -4.13 5.72 3.27
N GLU A 426 -5.16 5.98 2.49
CA GLU A 426 -5.27 7.19 1.70
C GLU A 426 -5.93 8.34 2.47
N GLU A 427 -5.69 9.57 2.05
CA GLU A 427 -6.28 10.78 2.64
C GLU A 427 -7.39 11.38 1.77
N SER A 428 -8.53 11.68 2.40
CA SER A 428 -9.57 12.51 1.79
C SER A 428 -9.23 14.00 1.89
N PHE A 429 -9.44 14.75 0.81
CA PHE A 429 -9.29 16.21 0.77
C PHE A 429 -7.91 16.75 1.18
N GLY A 430 -6.84 15.96 0.98
CA GLY A 430 -5.48 16.44 1.10
C GLY A 430 -5.07 17.33 -0.09
N SER A 431 -3.78 17.42 -0.41
CA SER A 431 -3.30 18.21 -1.57
C SER A 431 -3.79 17.68 -2.92
N SER A 432 -4.10 16.38 -3.00
CA SER A 432 -4.83 15.78 -4.11
C SER A 432 -5.86 14.83 -3.51
N ASN A 433 -7.15 15.06 -3.77
CA ASN A 433 -8.19 14.24 -3.17
C ASN A 433 -7.98 12.76 -3.53
N LEU A 434 -7.79 11.91 -2.52
CA LEU A 434 -7.43 10.49 -2.65
C LEU A 434 -6.10 10.21 -3.38
N GLY A 435 -5.22 11.20 -3.53
CA GLY A 435 -3.91 11.04 -4.19
C GLY A 435 -2.76 10.76 -3.24
N GLU A 436 -2.95 10.98 -1.94
CA GLU A 436 -1.94 10.84 -0.90
C GLU A 436 -2.11 9.56 -0.11
N VAL A 437 -0.99 8.82 0.06
CA VAL A 437 -0.94 7.59 0.86
C VAL A 437 -0.02 7.79 2.05
N TRP A 438 -0.47 7.31 3.19
CA TRP A 438 0.16 7.45 4.49
C TRP A 438 0.50 6.09 5.09
N TYR A 439 1.62 6.05 5.81
CA TYR A 439 2.06 4.94 6.63
C TYR A 439 1.95 5.29 8.12
N ALA A 440 1.36 4.41 8.93
CA ALA A 440 1.29 4.58 10.38
C ALA A 440 1.54 3.25 11.11
N GLU A 441 1.85 3.32 12.41
CA GLU A 441 2.11 2.16 13.26
C GLU A 441 1.29 2.22 14.56
N ALA A 442 0.92 1.06 15.08
CA ALA A 442 0.27 0.90 16.37
C ALA A 442 0.66 -0.41 17.06
N ASP A 443 0.48 -0.44 18.38
CA ASP A 443 0.77 -1.63 19.18
C ASP A 443 -0.40 -2.61 19.24
N THR A 444 -1.62 -2.12 19.10
CA THR A 444 -2.83 -2.95 18.96
C THR A 444 -3.51 -2.66 17.62
N PRO A 445 -4.36 -3.56 17.10
CA PRO A 445 -5.06 -3.30 15.85
C PRO A 445 -6.01 -2.08 15.93
N LEU A 446 -6.48 -1.73 17.13
CA LEU A 446 -7.30 -0.54 17.38
C LEU A 446 -6.48 0.74 17.58
N GLY A 447 -5.15 0.64 17.69
CA GLY A 447 -4.28 1.78 17.91
C GLY A 447 -3.38 1.66 19.14
N PRO A 448 -2.86 2.78 19.66
CA PRO A 448 -3.13 4.15 19.23
C PRO A 448 -2.57 4.45 17.82
N TRP A 449 -3.41 4.95 16.92
CA TRP A 449 -3.02 5.42 15.58
C TRP A 449 -2.94 6.95 15.60
N VAL A 450 -1.76 7.49 15.85
CA VAL A 450 -1.57 8.95 16.03
C VAL A 450 -0.70 9.53 14.94
N TYR A 451 0.56 9.11 14.84
CA TYR A 451 1.48 9.70 13.87
C TYR A 451 1.52 8.88 12.59
N ALA A 452 1.48 9.58 11.46
CA ALA A 452 1.63 8.99 10.15
C ALA A 452 2.66 9.75 9.31
N ARG A 453 3.27 9.04 8.37
CA ARG A 453 4.23 9.58 7.39
C ARG A 453 3.64 9.47 5.99
N LYS A 454 3.65 10.55 5.22
CA LYS A 454 3.27 10.52 3.80
C LYS A 454 4.32 9.73 3.03
N ILE A 455 3.89 8.69 2.32
CA ILE A 455 4.79 7.78 1.58
C ILE A 455 4.64 7.90 0.06
N VAL A 456 3.46 8.32 -0.42
CA VAL A 456 3.16 8.53 -1.84
C VAL A 456 2.34 9.79 -2.03
N THR A 457 2.62 10.53 -3.10
CA THR A 457 1.75 11.60 -3.61
C THR A 457 1.53 11.43 -5.11
N HIS A 458 0.26 11.44 -5.52
CA HIS A 458 -0.16 11.68 -6.89
C HIS A 458 -0.76 13.07 -6.98
N ASP A 459 -0.19 13.92 -7.83
CA ASP A 459 -0.58 15.32 -7.97
C ASP A 459 -1.80 15.44 -8.89
N LYS A 460 -2.92 15.94 -8.35
CA LYS A 460 -4.20 16.08 -9.05
C LYS A 460 -4.63 14.80 -9.78
N TYR A 461 -4.45 13.67 -9.10
CA TYR A 461 -4.88 12.34 -9.53
C TYR A 461 -5.18 11.49 -8.30
N SER A 462 -6.14 10.58 -8.39
CA SER A 462 -6.48 9.67 -7.30
C SER A 462 -5.66 8.39 -7.39
N PHE A 463 -5.33 7.84 -6.24
CA PHE A 463 -4.76 6.52 -6.03
C PHE A 463 -5.50 5.85 -4.88
N TYR A 464 -6.64 5.22 -5.18
CA TYR A 464 -7.61 4.86 -4.15
C TYR A 464 -7.75 3.39 -3.86
N ASN A 465 -8.37 3.14 -2.70
CA ASN A 465 -8.52 1.83 -2.09
C ASN A 465 -7.18 1.06 -1.94
N PRO A 466 -6.12 1.67 -1.38
CA PRO A 466 -4.84 1.01 -1.28
C PRO A 466 -4.89 -0.20 -0.35
N VAL A 467 -4.22 -1.29 -0.74
CA VAL A 467 -4.12 -2.52 0.06
C VAL A 467 -2.69 -3.01 0.14
N HIS A 468 -2.23 -3.27 1.37
CA HIS A 468 -1.00 -3.99 1.67
C HIS A 468 -1.20 -5.50 1.50
N HIS A 469 -0.38 -6.09 0.61
CA HIS A 469 -0.33 -7.51 0.33
C HIS A 469 0.70 -8.22 1.21
N ALA A 470 0.33 -8.56 2.45
CA ALA A 470 1.23 -9.23 3.40
C ALA A 470 1.80 -10.58 2.88
N PHE A 471 1.17 -11.21 1.89
CA PHE A 471 1.70 -12.41 1.24
C PHE A 471 2.88 -12.12 0.27
N PHE A 472 3.19 -10.86 0.00
CA PHE A 472 4.36 -10.42 -0.76
C PHE A 472 5.50 -9.88 0.12
N ASP A 473 5.29 -9.74 1.43
CA ASP A 473 6.30 -9.23 2.34
C ASP A 473 7.60 -10.03 2.26
N GLN A 474 8.71 -9.31 2.12
CA GLN A 474 10.07 -9.86 2.06
C GLN A 474 10.89 -9.42 3.29
N ASP A 475 11.95 -10.16 3.60
CA ASP A 475 12.85 -9.92 4.73
C ASP A 475 12.10 -9.72 6.05
N ASP A 476 11.27 -10.70 6.40
CA ASP A 476 10.40 -10.71 7.59
C ASP A 476 9.47 -9.47 7.67
N GLY A 477 9.06 -8.93 6.52
CA GLY A 477 8.20 -7.76 6.44
C GLY A 477 8.95 -6.42 6.49
N ARG A 478 10.27 -6.40 6.34
CA ARG A 478 10.98 -5.14 6.11
C ARG A 478 10.55 -4.50 4.79
N PHE A 479 10.43 -5.28 3.72
CA PHE A 479 9.92 -4.79 2.45
C PHE A 479 8.46 -5.21 2.30
N ILE A 480 7.57 -4.22 2.28
CA ILE A 480 6.13 -4.43 2.09
C ILE A 480 5.66 -3.90 0.73
N TYR A 481 4.59 -4.47 0.22
CA TYR A 481 4.03 -4.17 -1.10
C TYR A 481 2.59 -3.77 -0.97
N PHE A 482 2.22 -2.67 -1.64
CA PHE A 482 0.85 -2.24 -1.68
C PHE A 482 0.49 -1.74 -3.08
N GLU A 483 -0.76 -1.92 -3.45
CA GLU A 483 -1.30 -1.39 -4.69
C GLU A 483 -2.61 -0.66 -4.43
N GLY A 484 -3.05 0.11 -5.42
CA GLY A 484 -4.28 0.86 -5.42
C GLY A 484 -4.61 1.35 -6.82
N THR A 485 -5.82 1.90 -6.96
CA THR A 485 -6.38 2.27 -8.25
C THR A 485 -5.96 3.67 -8.63
N TYR A 486 -5.10 3.80 -9.64
CA TYR A 486 -4.74 5.08 -10.24
C TYR A 486 -5.83 5.51 -11.23
N SER A 487 -6.53 6.60 -10.94
CA SER A 487 -7.69 7.04 -11.73
C SER A 487 -7.92 8.55 -11.62
N ASP A 488 -8.45 9.14 -12.69
CA ASP A 488 -8.89 10.53 -12.71
C ASP A 488 -10.10 10.78 -11.78
N LEU A 489 -10.89 9.75 -11.50
CA LEU A 489 -12.07 9.81 -10.64
C LEU A 489 -11.73 10.49 -9.30
N PHE A 490 -12.62 11.36 -8.82
CA PHE A 490 -12.51 12.12 -7.56
C PHE A 490 -11.43 13.22 -7.48
N SER A 491 -10.43 13.19 -8.36
CA SER A 491 -9.30 14.13 -8.31
C SER A 491 -9.57 15.48 -9.00
N GLY A 492 -10.55 15.51 -9.91
CA GLY A 492 -10.78 16.65 -10.79
C GLY A 492 -9.65 16.85 -11.82
N SER A 493 -8.88 15.81 -12.14
CA SER A 493 -7.90 15.85 -13.23
C SER A 493 -8.59 16.25 -14.54
N PRO A 494 -8.04 17.21 -15.31
CA PRO A 494 -8.63 17.61 -16.58
C PRO A 494 -8.37 16.59 -17.70
N GLU A 495 -7.41 15.70 -17.50
CA GLU A 495 -6.92 14.77 -18.52
C GLU A 495 -6.66 13.39 -17.89
N LYS A 496 -7.02 12.35 -18.64
CA LYS A 496 -6.76 10.96 -18.27
C LYS A 496 -5.38 10.57 -18.78
N THR A 497 -4.60 9.92 -17.92
CA THR A 497 -3.27 9.42 -18.31
C THR A 497 -3.43 8.21 -19.24
N PRO A 498 -3.01 8.26 -20.52
CA PRO A 498 -3.18 7.14 -21.45
C PRO A 498 -2.58 5.83 -20.91
N ARG A 499 -3.32 4.72 -21.05
CA ARG A 499 -2.98 3.36 -20.57
C ARG A 499 -2.81 3.17 -19.07
N TYR A 500 -2.69 4.24 -18.30
CA TYR A 500 -2.58 4.19 -16.84
C TYR A 500 -3.89 4.48 -16.13
N ASP A 501 -4.72 5.36 -16.68
CA ASP A 501 -6.01 5.67 -16.08
C ASP A 501 -6.82 4.39 -15.85
N TYR A 502 -7.42 4.31 -14.67
CA TYR A 502 -8.26 3.20 -14.25
C TYR A 502 -7.53 1.86 -14.15
N ASN A 503 -6.36 1.81 -13.50
CA ASN A 503 -5.57 0.60 -13.32
C ASN A 503 -4.85 0.53 -11.97
N GLN A 504 -4.40 -0.67 -11.60
CA GLN A 504 -3.67 -0.91 -10.35
C GLN A 504 -2.17 -0.65 -10.50
N ILE A 505 -1.60 0.20 -9.63
CA ILE A 505 -0.16 0.47 -9.58
C ILE A 505 0.44 -0.11 -8.30
N MET A 506 1.48 -0.94 -8.46
CA MET A 506 2.22 -1.54 -7.36
C MET A 506 3.33 -0.60 -6.86
N TYR A 507 3.40 -0.46 -5.54
CA TYR A 507 4.46 0.22 -4.81
C TYR A 507 5.14 -0.73 -3.83
N ARG A 508 6.42 -0.46 -3.54
CA ARG A 508 7.20 -1.09 -2.47
C ARG A 508 7.62 -0.06 -1.43
N LEU A 509 7.58 -0.43 -0.16
CA LEU A 509 8.08 0.38 0.94
C LEU A 509 9.15 -0.40 1.74
N ASP A 510 10.33 0.19 1.93
CA ASP A 510 11.34 -0.30 2.87
C ASP A 510 11.08 0.29 4.25
N LEU A 511 10.60 -0.54 5.18
CA LEU A 511 10.37 -0.12 6.57
C LEU A 511 11.68 0.20 7.31
N GLY A 512 12.85 -0.18 6.78
CA GLY A 512 14.14 0.28 7.26
C GLY A 512 14.49 1.73 6.91
N ASP A 513 13.71 2.40 6.06
CA ASP A 513 13.97 3.79 5.66
C ASP A 513 13.86 4.73 6.88
N PRO A 514 14.91 5.53 7.20
CA PRO A 514 14.90 6.41 8.35
C PRO A 514 13.81 7.50 8.29
N ARG A 515 13.26 7.81 7.11
CA ARG A 515 12.13 8.74 6.95
C ARG A 515 10.83 8.20 7.53
N LEU A 516 10.74 6.90 7.82
CA LEU A 516 9.59 6.24 8.45
C LEU A 516 9.68 6.16 9.97
N ALA A 517 10.65 6.84 10.61
CA ALA A 517 10.73 6.90 12.06
C ALA A 517 9.51 7.66 12.62
N LEU A 518 8.65 6.96 13.36
CA LEU A 518 7.47 7.52 14.02
C LEU A 518 7.65 7.51 15.54
N PRO A 519 7.10 8.49 16.28
CA PRO A 519 7.10 8.44 17.73
C PRO A 519 6.32 7.22 18.26
N ALA A 520 6.90 6.51 19.23
CA ALA A 520 6.23 5.40 19.90
C ALA A 520 5.32 5.91 21.03
N PRO A 521 4.15 5.26 21.24
CA PRO A 521 3.27 5.58 22.36
C PRO A 521 3.89 5.15 23.69
N VAL A 522 3.46 5.82 24.76
CA VAL A 522 3.80 5.49 26.15
C VAL A 522 2.49 5.35 26.93
N TYR A 523 2.44 4.36 27.79
CA TYR A 523 1.22 3.93 28.47
C TYR A 523 1.33 4.21 29.96
N GLU A 524 0.35 4.93 30.49
CA GLU A 524 0.14 5.03 31.93
C GLU A 524 -0.50 3.72 32.42
N VAL A 525 0.16 3.08 33.38
CA VAL A 525 -0.34 1.87 34.05
C VAL A 525 -0.51 2.13 35.53
N ARG A 526 -1.53 1.49 36.13
CA ARG A 526 -1.72 1.48 37.57
C ARG A 526 -0.73 0.51 38.22
N THR A 527 -0.02 0.95 39.25
CA THR A 527 0.84 0.04 40.04
C THR A 527 0.00 -0.81 40.99
N PRO A 528 0.43 -2.05 41.30
CA PRO A 528 -0.23 -2.90 42.30
C PRO A 528 -0.22 -2.33 43.73
N ASP A 529 0.58 -1.29 44.00
CA ASP A 529 0.73 -0.73 45.35
C ASP A 529 -0.58 -0.11 45.89
N PRO A 530 -0.87 -0.26 47.20
CA PRO A 530 -2.11 0.21 47.83
C PRO A 530 -2.37 1.72 47.71
N GLY A 531 -1.37 2.51 47.29
CA GLY A 531 -1.47 3.95 47.10
C GLY A 531 -1.99 4.40 45.72
N GLY A 532 -2.25 3.48 44.78
CA GLY A 532 -2.83 3.82 43.47
C GLY A 532 -1.91 4.66 42.57
N ALA A 533 -0.59 4.59 42.77
CA ALA A 533 0.38 5.28 41.93
C ALA A 533 0.29 4.80 40.47
N THR A 534 0.63 5.69 39.54
CA THR A 534 0.76 5.35 38.13
C THR A 534 2.22 5.45 37.70
N ARG A 535 2.59 4.71 36.66
CA ARG A 535 3.89 4.83 35.99
C ARG A 535 3.72 4.74 34.49
N LEU A 536 4.71 5.24 33.77
CA LEU A 536 4.74 5.22 32.32
C LEU A 536 5.58 4.04 31.83
N LEU A 537 5.01 3.22 30.96
CA LEU A 537 5.67 2.08 30.34
C LEU A 537 5.67 2.22 28.81
N SER A 538 6.79 1.85 28.18
CA SER A 538 6.80 1.54 26.76
C SER A 538 6.05 0.22 26.51
N ARG A 539 5.77 -0.09 25.25
CA ARG A 539 5.22 -1.39 24.91
C ARG A 539 6.12 -2.56 25.35
N GLU A 540 7.41 -2.50 25.09
CA GLU A 540 8.33 -3.59 25.42
C GLU A 540 8.30 -3.86 26.94
N GLN A 541 8.14 -2.80 27.72
CA GLN A 541 7.93 -2.89 29.16
C GLN A 541 6.56 -3.47 29.53
N LEU A 542 5.47 -3.11 28.83
CA LEU A 542 4.15 -3.73 29.01
C LEU A 542 4.17 -5.23 28.73
N ASP A 543 4.76 -5.63 27.60
CA ASP A 543 4.88 -7.02 27.18
C ASP A 543 5.68 -7.84 28.20
N SER A 544 6.87 -7.35 28.60
CA SER A 544 7.72 -8.04 29.58
C SER A 544 7.11 -8.17 30.98
N GLN A 545 6.14 -7.32 31.32
CA GLN A 545 5.51 -7.27 32.64
C GLN A 545 4.07 -7.79 32.62
N ALA A 546 3.57 -8.28 31.48
CA ALA A 546 2.18 -8.69 31.29
C ALA A 546 1.16 -7.62 31.80
N ALA A 547 1.46 -6.34 31.56
CA ALA A 547 0.76 -5.23 32.21
C ALA A 547 -0.34 -4.56 31.36
N TRP A 548 -0.71 -5.15 30.22
CA TRP A 548 -1.70 -4.58 29.29
C TRP A 548 -3.07 -4.32 29.94
N GLU A 549 -3.52 -5.20 30.84
CA GLU A 549 -4.81 -5.06 31.54
C GLU A 549 -4.81 -3.92 32.58
N THR A 550 -3.63 -3.42 32.94
CA THR A 550 -3.46 -2.35 33.94
C THR A 550 -3.31 -0.96 33.32
N VAL A 551 -3.35 -0.86 31.99
CA VAL A 551 -3.28 0.41 31.26
C VAL A 551 -4.50 1.26 31.57
N THR A 552 -4.28 2.44 32.13
CA THR A 552 -5.33 3.42 32.44
C THR A 552 -5.45 4.47 31.33
N ARG A 553 -4.34 4.77 30.65
CA ARG A 553 -4.30 5.82 29.63
C ARG A 553 -3.14 5.61 28.66
N VAL A 554 -3.38 5.97 27.40
CA VAL A 554 -2.30 6.26 26.44
C VAL A 554 -1.94 7.73 26.60
N GLU A 555 -0.71 8.02 27.03
CA GLU A 555 -0.27 9.42 27.12
C GLU A 555 -0.06 9.98 25.72
N SER A 556 -0.76 11.07 25.41
CA SER A 556 -0.76 11.69 24.09
C SER A 556 0.11 12.93 24.05
N THR A 557 1.03 12.98 23.08
CA THR A 557 1.53 14.10 22.26
C THR A 557 1.93 15.45 22.90
N ALA A 558 1.35 15.92 23.99
CA ALA A 558 1.72 17.15 24.70
C ALA A 558 3.14 17.09 25.31
N SER A 559 3.68 15.88 25.45
CA SER A 559 5.01 15.62 25.96
C SER A 559 6.02 15.30 24.85
N VAL A 560 5.70 15.45 23.56
CA VAL A 560 6.64 15.21 22.46
C VAL A 560 6.97 16.54 21.78
N VAL A 561 8.25 16.88 21.69
CA VAL A 561 8.79 18.15 21.18
C VAL A 561 9.74 17.89 20.01
N SER A 562 9.84 18.85 19.08
CA SER A 562 10.78 18.78 17.97
C SER A 562 12.23 18.77 18.46
N LEU A 563 13.09 17.91 17.92
CA LEU A 563 14.54 17.89 18.16
C LEU A 563 15.26 18.49 16.96
N TYR A 564 16.15 19.46 17.19
CA TYR A 564 16.92 20.13 16.15
C TYR A 564 18.41 19.79 16.27
N GLU A 565 19.10 19.65 15.13
CA GLU A 565 20.56 19.63 15.08
C GLU A 565 21.08 21.07 15.05
N TYR A 566 22.12 21.34 15.83
CA TYR A 566 22.89 22.57 15.82
C TYR A 566 24.34 22.27 15.47
N ARG A 567 24.93 23.15 14.65
CA ARG A 567 26.34 23.11 14.25
C ARG A 567 27.04 24.39 14.65
N ASP A 568 28.28 24.27 15.11
CA ASP A 568 29.09 25.43 15.47
C ASP A 568 29.59 26.15 14.20
N ARG A 569 29.31 27.46 14.10
CA ARG A 569 29.78 28.35 13.03
C ARG A 569 31.29 28.51 13.04
N ARG A 570 31.93 28.42 14.21
CA ARG A 570 33.35 28.68 14.40
C ARG A 570 34.22 27.55 13.87
N ASP A 571 33.67 26.35 13.75
CA ASP A 571 34.41 25.18 13.30
C ASP A 571 33.54 24.23 12.46
N ARG A 572 33.45 24.57 11.17
CA ARG A 572 32.70 23.79 10.16
C ARG A 572 33.28 22.39 9.92
N ASN A 573 34.52 22.12 10.32
CA ASN A 573 35.23 20.86 10.03
C ASN A 573 35.33 19.92 11.24
N SER A 574 35.04 20.40 12.47
CA SER A 574 35.11 19.59 13.69
C SER A 574 34.17 18.37 13.73
N GLY A 575 33.10 18.38 12.92
CA GLY A 575 32.04 17.37 12.99
C GLY A 575 31.20 17.40 14.27
N ARG A 576 31.42 18.38 15.17
CA ARG A 576 30.64 18.50 16.43
C ARG A 576 29.20 18.91 16.14
N ARG A 577 28.27 18.16 16.73
CA ARG A 577 26.82 18.36 16.64
C ARG A 577 26.23 18.51 18.03
N LEU A 578 25.30 19.44 18.19
CA LEU A 578 24.48 19.59 19.38
C LEU A 578 23.03 19.32 19.01
N TYR A 579 22.29 18.66 19.89
CA TYR A 579 20.88 18.34 19.68
C TYR A 579 20.05 19.01 20.78
N SER A 580 19.02 19.77 20.41
CA SER A 580 18.17 20.47 21.37
C SER A 580 16.73 20.55 20.93
N THR A 581 15.83 20.54 21.90
CA THR A 581 14.40 20.75 21.67
C THR A 581 14.00 22.22 21.67
N ASP A 582 14.93 23.10 22.08
CA ASP A 582 14.77 24.54 21.94
C ASP A 582 15.11 24.93 20.49
N ALA A 583 14.12 25.49 19.78
CA ALA A 583 14.24 25.95 18.41
C ALA A 583 15.01 27.27 18.30
N ASN A 584 15.22 27.98 19.41
CA ASN A 584 15.74 29.35 19.46
C ASN A 584 16.86 29.50 20.50
N ILE A 585 17.82 28.57 20.51
CA ILE A 585 19.02 28.72 21.35
C ILE A 585 19.65 30.09 21.08
N SER A 586 19.85 30.88 22.13
CA SER A 586 20.33 32.27 22.04
C SER A 586 21.81 32.41 21.65
N ASP A 587 22.56 31.31 21.64
CA ASP A 587 23.96 31.28 21.22
C ASP A 587 24.09 31.45 19.69
N GLN A 588 24.50 32.64 19.27
CA GLN A 588 24.68 33.01 17.87
C GLN A 588 25.81 32.24 17.15
N THR A 589 26.64 31.51 17.90
CA THR A 589 27.67 30.64 17.33
C THR A 589 27.10 29.32 16.82
N LEU A 590 25.85 28.97 17.15
CA LEU A 590 25.19 27.74 16.70
C LEU A 590 24.23 28.01 15.53
N ILE A 591 24.32 27.22 14.47
CA ILE A 591 23.34 27.16 13.38
C ILE A 591 22.46 25.94 13.56
N ARG A 592 21.17 26.18 13.72
CA ARG A 592 20.13 25.15 13.69
C ARG A 592 19.89 24.65 12.27
N THR A 593 19.56 23.36 12.10
CA THR A 593 18.89 22.90 10.89
C THR A 593 17.55 23.62 10.70
N ALA A 594 17.17 23.87 9.44
CA ALA A 594 15.90 24.52 9.14
C ALA A 594 14.74 23.67 9.66
N ASP A 595 14.77 22.38 9.31
CA ASP A 595 13.81 21.37 9.73
C ASP A 595 14.30 20.64 11.00
N PRO A 596 13.37 20.23 11.88
CA PRO A 596 13.70 19.33 12.98
C PRO A 596 14.13 17.96 12.44
N LEU A 597 15.04 17.30 13.15
CA LEU A 597 15.49 15.95 12.81
C LEU A 597 14.40 14.92 13.00
N CYS A 598 13.67 15.04 14.12
CA CYS A 598 12.59 14.16 14.53
C CYS A 598 11.80 14.81 15.67
N ARG A 599 10.78 14.12 16.17
CA ARG A 599 10.10 14.47 17.43
C ARG A 599 10.55 13.52 18.53
N VAL A 600 10.83 14.04 19.72
CA VAL A 600 11.29 13.30 20.90
C VAL A 600 10.41 13.60 22.11
N TRP A 601 10.33 12.69 23.07
CA TRP A 601 9.68 12.99 24.34
C TRP A 601 10.45 14.08 25.10
N ARG A 602 9.76 15.13 25.50
CA ARG A 602 10.21 16.10 26.51
C ARG A 602 10.51 15.31 27.76
N ASN A 603 11.79 15.32 28.17
CA ASN A 603 12.23 14.62 29.38
C ASN A 603 11.31 14.99 30.56
N PRO A 604 10.55 14.05 31.14
CA PRO A 604 9.65 14.34 32.26
C PRO A 604 10.42 14.61 33.56
N MET A 605 11.72 14.29 33.60
CA MET A 605 12.56 14.46 34.79
C MET A 605 13.26 15.82 34.75
N THR A 606 12.94 16.69 35.71
CA THR A 606 13.60 17.99 35.92
C THR A 606 14.96 17.87 36.64
N TYR A 607 15.40 16.66 37.01
CA TYR A 607 16.63 16.42 37.76
C TYR A 607 17.54 15.38 37.10
N ARG A 608 18.86 15.59 37.19
CA ARG A 608 19.89 14.72 36.63
C ARG A 608 20.30 13.66 37.67
N LEU A 609 19.66 12.50 37.64
CA LEU A 609 20.00 11.36 38.51
C LEU A 609 21.00 10.44 37.80
N LEU A 610 22.27 10.84 37.76
CA LEU A 610 23.38 10.02 37.23
C LEU A 610 24.49 9.95 38.28
N ASP A 611 24.66 8.80 38.94
CA ASP A 611 25.89 8.51 39.68
C ASP A 611 26.94 7.92 38.73
N THR A 612 27.64 8.81 38.02
CA THR A 612 28.68 8.44 37.06
C THR A 612 29.92 7.81 37.71
N LYS A 613 30.03 7.86 39.04
CA LYS A 613 31.13 7.29 39.83
C LYS A 613 30.85 5.89 40.34
N ALA A 614 29.60 5.42 40.28
CA ALA A 614 29.27 4.03 40.60
C ALA A 614 30.06 3.07 39.69
N ARG A 615 30.74 2.11 40.33
CA ARG A 615 31.39 0.97 39.69
C ARG A 615 30.94 -0.30 40.44
N PRO A 616 30.67 -1.42 39.75
CA PRO A 616 30.29 -2.65 40.40
C PRO A 616 31.43 -3.14 41.32
N VAL A 617 31.08 -3.61 42.52
CA VAL A 617 32.02 -4.33 43.38
C VAL A 617 32.20 -5.73 42.79
N PRO A 618 33.43 -6.20 42.52
CA PRO A 618 33.65 -7.57 42.08
C PRO A 618 33.10 -8.54 43.12
N VAL A 619 32.25 -9.47 42.68
CA VAL A 619 31.79 -10.57 43.53
C VAL A 619 33.01 -11.40 43.92
N LEU A 620 33.30 -11.48 45.22
CA LEU A 620 34.33 -12.38 45.73
C LEU A 620 33.88 -13.84 45.47
N PRO A 621 34.72 -14.69 44.87
CA PRO A 621 34.39 -16.09 44.70
C PRO A 621 34.51 -16.77 46.07
N ASN A 622 33.38 -16.91 46.77
CA ASN A 622 33.03 -18.02 47.67
C ASN A 622 31.88 -17.62 48.60
N GLU A 623 30.64 -17.66 48.09
CA GLU A 623 29.46 -17.96 48.92
C GLU A 623 28.70 -19.14 48.32
N THR A 624 29.42 -20.24 48.15
CA THR A 624 28.89 -21.61 48.12
C THR A 624 29.68 -22.45 49.11
N ALA A 625 29.43 -22.23 50.41
CA ALA A 625 29.69 -23.20 51.47
C ALA A 625 29.09 -22.72 52.81
N ARG A 626 27.82 -23.04 53.05
CA ARG A 626 27.34 -23.87 54.18
C ARG A 626 25.84 -24.06 54.13
#